data_AF-A0A395CT71-F1
#
_entry.id   AF-A0A395CT71-F1
#
_cell.length_a   1.000
_cell.length_b   1.000
_cell.length_c   1.000
_cell.angle_alpha   90.00
_cell.angle_beta   90.00
_cell.angle_gamma   90.00
#
_symmetry.space_group_name_H-M   'P 1'
#
loop_
_entity.id
_entity.type
_entity.pdbx_description
1 polymer ?
#
loop_
_entity_poly.entity_id
_entity_poly.type
_entity_poly.pdbx_seq_one_letter_code
_entity_poly.pdbx_strand_id
1 'polypeptide(L)'
;MDKSELRKLQAFLRQSLGNDGIRVTPDPKNPDDGAVHLGERKIAAVTVDDEDGDRSFAFSMKVPVGREVLQSYLRKLFENDKLTIAPRGRKTDSVELNSGEDFLGVISADDPKQQSYTLQIAILDFDLDDF
;
A
#
# COMPACT_ATOMS: atom_id res chain seq x y z
N MET A 1 -11.77 -9.19 8.81
CA MET A 1 -12.22 -7.77 8.74
C MET A 1 -13.73 -7.69 8.56
N ASP A 2 -14.37 -6.69 9.14
CA ASP A 2 -15.80 -6.43 8.92
C ASP A 2 -16.07 -5.49 7.72
N LYS A 3 -17.35 -5.33 7.37
CA LYS A 3 -17.77 -4.51 6.21
C LYS A 3 -17.47 -3.02 6.37
N SER A 4 -17.46 -2.51 7.61
CA SER A 4 -17.14 -1.12 7.92
C SER A 4 -15.64 -0.87 7.68
N GLU A 5 -14.79 -1.76 8.21
CA GLU A 5 -13.33 -1.71 8.06
C GLU A 5 -12.91 -1.75 6.60
N LEU A 6 -13.49 -2.66 5.81
CA LEU A 6 -13.20 -2.74 4.38
C LEU A 6 -13.56 -1.44 3.64
N ARG A 7 -14.62 -0.74 4.04
CA ARG A 7 -15.00 0.55 3.45
C ARG A 7 -14.03 1.66 3.85
N LYS A 8 -13.65 1.72 5.12
CA LYS A 8 -12.69 2.69 5.64
C LYS A 8 -11.32 2.52 4.99
N LEU A 9 -10.80 1.28 4.96
CA LEU A 9 -9.56 0.93 4.25
C LEU A 9 -9.61 1.30 2.77
N GLN A 10 -10.75 1.08 2.10
CA GLN A 10 -10.92 1.48 0.71
C GLN A 10 -10.84 3.01 0.55
N ALA A 11 -11.52 3.77 1.41
CA ALA A 11 -11.52 5.23 1.35
C ALA A 11 -10.13 5.81 1.65
N PHE A 12 -9.46 5.31 2.70
CA PHE A 12 -8.08 5.63 3.02
C PHE A 12 -7.15 5.38 1.83
N LEU A 13 -7.13 4.16 1.27
CA LEU A 13 -6.24 3.82 0.15
C LEU A 13 -6.51 4.64 -1.11
N ARG A 14 -7.78 5.00 -1.39
CA ARG A 14 -8.15 5.90 -2.50
C ARG A 14 -7.54 7.28 -2.33
N GLN A 15 -7.63 7.84 -1.11
CA GLN A 15 -7.06 9.13 -0.79
C GLN A 15 -5.52 9.08 -0.83
N SER A 16 -4.91 8.12 -0.12
CA SER A 16 -3.46 7.99 0.00
C SER A 16 -2.78 7.77 -1.36
N LEU A 17 -3.30 6.84 -2.18
CA LEU A 17 -2.70 6.50 -3.47
C LEU A 17 -3.23 7.37 -4.62
N GLY A 18 -4.31 8.12 -4.39
CA GLY A 18 -4.90 9.06 -5.35
C GLY A 18 -5.64 8.38 -6.51
N ASN A 19 -6.35 7.28 -6.25
CA ASN A 19 -7.07 6.55 -7.29
C ASN A 19 -8.42 5.99 -6.80
N ASP A 20 -9.53 6.54 -7.31
CA ASP A 20 -10.90 6.13 -6.95
C ASP A 20 -11.30 4.73 -7.44
N GLY A 21 -10.54 4.17 -8.38
CA GLY A 21 -10.73 2.80 -8.90
C GLY A 21 -10.33 1.71 -7.91
N ILE A 22 -9.67 2.04 -6.81
CA ILE A 22 -9.29 1.10 -5.76
C ILE A 22 -10.54 0.52 -5.11
N ARG A 23 -10.57 -0.81 -4.95
CA ARG A 23 -11.61 -1.55 -4.23
C ARG A 23 -10.98 -2.49 -3.20
N VAL A 24 -11.55 -2.55 -2.00
CA VAL A 24 -11.11 -3.49 -0.96
C VAL A 24 -12.25 -4.45 -0.67
N THR A 25 -11.97 -5.75 -0.76
CA THR A 25 -12.90 -6.84 -0.48
C THR A 25 -12.29 -7.81 0.51
N PRO A 26 -13.05 -8.72 1.13
CA PRO A 26 -12.44 -9.85 1.82
C PRO A 26 -11.52 -10.63 0.88
N ASP A 27 -10.41 -11.15 1.39
CA ASP A 27 -9.57 -12.05 0.61
C ASP A 27 -10.28 -13.41 0.43
N PRO A 28 -10.29 -13.96 -0.80
CA PRO A 28 -11.00 -15.21 -1.08
C PRO A 28 -10.38 -16.44 -0.41
N LYS A 29 -9.11 -16.38 -0.01
CA LYS A 29 -8.41 -17.47 0.70
C LYS A 29 -8.51 -17.31 2.22
N ASN A 30 -8.44 -16.08 2.70
CA ASN A 30 -8.56 -15.75 4.12
C ASN A 30 -9.52 -14.56 4.32
N PRO A 31 -10.81 -14.79 4.62
CA PRO A 31 -11.78 -13.70 4.79
C PRO A 31 -11.46 -12.71 5.92
N ASP A 32 -10.53 -13.05 6.82
CA ASP A 32 -10.06 -12.13 7.84
C ASP A 32 -9.13 -11.05 7.29
N ASP A 33 -8.48 -11.33 6.14
CA ASP A 33 -7.67 -10.40 5.37
C ASP A 33 -8.48 -9.63 4.32
N GLY A 34 -7.90 -8.53 3.84
CA GLY A 34 -8.38 -7.75 2.72
C GLY A 34 -7.63 -8.04 1.42
N ALA A 35 -8.35 -8.03 0.29
CA ALA A 35 -7.79 -8.03 -1.04
C ALA A 35 -8.05 -6.68 -1.71
N VAL A 36 -6.98 -6.00 -2.13
CA VAL A 36 -7.04 -4.71 -2.82
C VAL A 36 -7.00 -4.92 -4.32
N HIS A 37 -7.95 -4.33 -5.01
CA HIS A 37 -8.14 -4.44 -6.45
C HIS A 37 -8.04 -3.09 -7.12
N LEU A 38 -7.52 -3.09 -8.35
CA LEU A 38 -7.63 -1.99 -9.29
C LEU A 38 -8.22 -2.55 -10.59
N GLY A 39 -9.44 -2.12 -10.92
CA GLY A 39 -10.26 -2.81 -11.93
C GLY A 39 -10.60 -4.24 -11.49
N GLU A 40 -10.35 -5.22 -12.36
CA GLU A 40 -10.58 -6.65 -12.09
C GLU A 40 -9.38 -7.37 -11.47
N ARG A 41 -8.22 -6.69 -11.38
CA ARG A 41 -6.98 -7.29 -10.91
C ARG A 41 -6.77 -7.02 -9.43
N LYS A 42 -6.47 -8.08 -8.66
CA LYS A 42 -5.89 -7.95 -7.31
C LYS A 42 -4.46 -7.42 -7.42
N ILE A 43 -4.18 -6.31 -6.75
CA ILE A 43 -2.86 -5.67 -6.74
C ILE A 43 -2.13 -5.86 -5.41
N ALA A 44 -2.86 -5.93 -4.29
CA ALA A 44 -2.28 -5.99 -2.96
C ALA A 44 -3.13 -6.82 -1.99
N ALA A 45 -2.55 -7.16 -0.85
CA ALA A 45 -3.26 -7.71 0.30
C ALA A 45 -3.20 -6.71 1.46
N VAL A 46 -4.20 -6.75 2.33
CA VAL A 46 -4.18 -6.09 3.64
C VAL A 46 -4.33 -7.20 4.67
N THR A 47 -3.38 -7.33 5.59
CA THR A 47 -3.53 -8.20 6.75
C THR A 47 -3.93 -7.38 7.96
N VAL A 48 -4.65 -7.99 8.89
CA VAL A 48 -4.98 -7.39 10.18
C VAL A 48 -4.03 -7.94 11.25
N ASP A 49 -3.56 -7.06 12.12
CA ASP A 49 -2.85 -7.40 13.34
C ASP A 49 -3.66 -6.81 14.51
N ASP A 50 -4.04 -7.67 15.45
CA ASP A 50 -4.80 -7.32 16.64
C ASP A 50 -4.10 -7.73 17.94
N GLU A 51 -2.77 -7.92 17.89
CA GLU A 51 -1.97 -8.19 19.09
C GLU A 51 -2.11 -7.05 20.11
N ASP A 52 -2.37 -7.43 21.36
CA ASP A 52 -2.44 -6.55 22.55
C ASP A 52 -3.54 -5.47 22.56
N GLY A 53 -4.53 -5.55 21.66
CA GLY A 53 -5.70 -4.66 21.64
C GLY A 53 -5.52 -3.40 20.80
N ASP A 54 -4.33 -3.21 20.20
CA ASP A 54 -4.07 -2.16 19.23
C ASP A 54 -4.27 -2.72 17.82
N ARG A 55 -5.42 -2.40 17.23
CA ARG A 55 -5.77 -2.95 15.92
C ARG A 55 -5.09 -2.16 14.81
N SER A 56 -4.29 -2.85 14.00
CA SER A 56 -3.59 -2.26 12.87
C SER A 56 -3.75 -3.10 11.60
N PHE A 57 -3.46 -2.47 10.47
CA PHE A 57 -3.58 -3.07 9.16
C PHE A 57 -2.29 -2.87 8.37
N ALA A 58 -1.83 -3.94 7.70
CA ALA A 58 -0.64 -3.90 6.89
C ALA A 58 -1.00 -4.13 5.41
N PHE A 59 -0.92 -3.07 4.62
CA PHE A 59 -1.03 -3.16 3.16
C PHE A 59 0.30 -3.63 2.58
N SER A 60 0.26 -4.62 1.67
CA SER A 60 1.43 -5.19 1.00
C SER A 60 1.16 -5.41 -0.48
N MET A 61 1.93 -4.71 -1.33
CA MET A 61 1.84 -4.78 -2.79
C MET A 61 3.17 -5.16 -3.42
N LYS A 62 3.15 -6.15 -4.32
CA LYS A 62 4.32 -6.50 -5.14
C LYS A 62 4.49 -5.52 -6.30
N VAL A 63 5.71 -5.07 -6.48
CA VAL A 63 6.11 -4.11 -7.51
C VAL A 63 7.22 -4.75 -8.35
N PRO A 64 6.87 -5.40 -9.48
CA PRO A 64 7.79 -6.25 -10.24
C PRO A 64 8.63 -5.42 -11.23
N VAL A 65 9.24 -4.33 -10.76
CA VAL A 65 10.11 -3.47 -11.55
C VAL A 65 11.34 -3.04 -10.76
N GLY A 66 12.43 -2.74 -11.45
CA GLY A 66 13.67 -2.28 -10.82
C GLY A 66 13.63 -0.83 -10.34
N ARG A 67 14.64 -0.45 -9.53
CA ARG A 67 14.75 0.85 -8.85
C ARG A 67 14.56 2.07 -9.77
N GLU A 68 15.10 1.99 -10.98
CA GLU A 68 15.20 3.10 -11.93
C GLU A 68 13.82 3.56 -12.44
N VAL A 69 12.90 2.61 -12.62
CA VAL A 69 11.56 2.89 -13.17
C VAL A 69 10.47 2.89 -12.11
N LEU A 70 10.81 2.57 -10.85
CA LEU A 70 9.89 2.36 -9.74
C LEU A 70 8.86 3.49 -9.56
N GLN A 71 9.32 4.76 -9.53
CA GLN A 71 8.41 5.90 -9.38
C GLN A 71 7.46 6.04 -10.57
N SER A 72 8.00 5.94 -11.79
CA SER A 72 7.20 6.07 -13.01
C SER A 72 6.16 4.95 -13.14
N TYR A 73 6.49 3.75 -12.66
CA TYR A 73 5.58 2.62 -12.61
C TYR A 73 4.42 2.90 -11.65
N LEU A 74 4.70 3.36 -10.42
CA LEU A 74 3.64 3.65 -9.43
C LEU A 74 2.73 4.80 -9.87
N ARG A 75 3.30 5.88 -10.43
CA ARG A 75 2.52 7.00 -11.00
C ARG A 75 1.57 6.53 -12.09
N LYS A 76 2.05 5.69 -13.01
CA LYS A 76 1.22 5.12 -14.08
C LYS A 76 0.17 4.15 -13.56
N LEU A 77 0.52 3.30 -12.59
CA LEU A 77 -0.39 2.33 -12.00
C LEU A 77 -1.57 3.01 -11.31
N PHE A 78 -1.32 4.06 -10.53
CA PHE A 78 -2.35 4.78 -9.78
C PHE A 78 -2.87 6.03 -10.49
N GLU A 79 -2.36 6.38 -11.67
CA GLU A 79 -2.70 7.61 -12.38
C GLU A 79 -2.50 8.88 -11.53
N ASN A 80 -1.47 8.86 -10.67
CA ASN A 80 -1.21 9.91 -9.68
C ASN A 80 0.24 10.42 -9.77
N ASP A 81 0.44 11.58 -10.40
CA ASP A 81 1.74 12.21 -10.56
C ASP A 81 2.32 12.83 -9.28
N LYS A 82 1.54 12.93 -8.19
CA LYS A 82 2.02 13.42 -6.90
C LYS A 82 2.86 12.38 -6.15
N LEU A 83 2.82 11.11 -6.56
CA LEU A 83 3.62 10.06 -5.94
C LEU A 83 5.12 10.32 -6.18
N THR A 84 5.90 10.36 -5.11
CA THR A 84 7.36 10.56 -5.17
C THR A 84 8.08 9.51 -4.34
N ILE A 85 9.31 9.21 -4.74
CA ILE A 85 10.18 8.29 -4.03
C ILE A 85 11.33 9.07 -3.40
N ALA A 86 11.46 8.98 -2.08
CA ALA A 86 12.55 9.59 -1.33
C ALA A 86 13.57 8.53 -0.84
N PRO A 87 14.87 8.86 -0.81
CA PRO A 87 15.89 7.97 -0.26
C PRO A 87 15.75 7.85 1.27
N ARG A 88 15.91 6.64 1.79
CA ARG A 88 15.83 6.37 3.23
C ARG A 88 17.21 6.44 3.91
N GLY A 89 17.77 7.65 3.97
CA GLY A 89 19.11 7.88 4.48
C GLY A 89 20.19 7.20 3.65
N ARG A 90 21.01 6.32 4.26
CA ARG A 90 22.07 5.55 3.58
C ARG A 90 21.61 4.17 3.08
N LYS A 91 20.36 3.80 3.29
CA LYS A 91 19.81 2.50 2.85
C LYS A 91 19.62 2.52 1.34
N THR A 92 20.17 1.52 0.66
CA THR A 92 20.08 1.37 -0.81
C THR A 92 19.07 0.31 -1.23
N ASP A 93 18.58 -0.48 -0.27
CA ASP A 93 17.61 -1.57 -0.43
C ASP A 93 16.17 -1.10 -0.23
N SER A 94 15.95 0.13 0.22
CA SER A 94 14.62 0.65 0.56
C SER A 94 14.51 2.14 0.31
N VAL A 95 13.27 2.56 0.04
CA VAL A 95 12.90 3.95 -0.21
C VAL A 95 11.55 4.25 0.42
N GLU A 96 11.26 5.53 0.58
CA GLU A 96 9.99 6.02 1.10
C GLU A 96 9.09 6.43 -0.08
N LEU A 97 7.82 6.04 -0.03
CA LEU A 97 6.78 6.51 -0.93
C LEU A 97 6.05 7.66 -0.26
N ASN A 98 5.95 8.79 -0.96
CA ASN A 98 5.21 9.96 -0.49
C ASN A 98 4.18 10.39 -1.54
N SER A 99 3.10 11.07 -1.10
CA SER A 99 2.17 11.80 -1.96
C SER A 99 2.21 13.27 -1.59
N GLY A 100 2.85 14.11 -2.41
CA GLY A 100 3.15 15.48 -1.99
C GLY A 100 4.11 15.49 -0.80
N GLU A 101 3.67 16.06 0.33
CA GLU A 101 4.45 16.13 1.58
C GLU A 101 4.13 14.96 2.54
N ASP A 102 3.11 14.15 2.22
CA ASP A 102 2.64 13.09 3.10
C ASP A 102 3.39 11.78 2.86
N PHE A 103 3.96 11.22 3.93
CA PHE A 103 4.55 9.89 3.91
C PHE A 103 3.47 8.81 3.85
N LEU A 104 3.58 7.90 2.87
CA LEU A 104 2.63 6.80 2.71
C LEU A 104 3.19 5.47 3.21
N GLY A 105 4.45 5.17 2.97
CA GLY A 105 4.99 3.84 3.29
C GLY A 105 6.39 3.59 2.77
N VAL A 106 6.85 2.36 2.97
CA VAL A 106 8.21 1.93 2.60
C VAL A 106 8.14 0.97 1.43
N ILE A 107 9.02 1.15 0.45
CA ILE A 107 9.22 0.21 -0.65
C ILE A 107 10.60 -0.44 -0.49
N SER A 108 10.62 -1.75 -0.27
CA SER A 108 11.84 -2.53 0.01
C SER A 108 12.12 -3.54 -1.09
N ALA A 109 13.38 -3.69 -1.47
CA ALA A 109 13.83 -4.66 -2.48
C ALA A 109 13.56 -6.08 -1.98
N ASP A 110 13.00 -6.92 -2.84
CA ASP A 110 12.75 -8.33 -2.52
C ASP A 110 14.03 -9.18 -2.64
N ASP A 111 15.02 -8.70 -3.39
CA ASP A 111 16.25 -9.43 -3.69
C ASP A 111 17.47 -8.50 -3.87
N PRO A 112 18.72 -8.99 -3.72
CA PRO A 112 19.92 -8.17 -3.84
C PRO A 112 20.16 -7.53 -5.21
N LYS A 113 19.58 -8.09 -6.29
CA LYS A 113 19.65 -7.50 -7.64
C LYS A 113 18.64 -6.37 -7.82
N GLN A 114 17.77 -6.13 -6.85
CA GLN A 114 16.80 -5.03 -6.84
C GLN A 114 15.88 -5.02 -8.08
N GLN A 115 15.45 -6.22 -8.51
CA GLN A 115 14.62 -6.39 -9.71
C GLN A 115 13.12 -6.34 -9.39
N SER A 116 12.74 -6.64 -8.14
CA SER A 116 11.40 -6.41 -7.63
C SER A 116 11.42 -5.83 -6.23
N TYR A 117 10.31 -5.22 -5.86
CA TYR A 117 10.10 -4.57 -4.57
C TYR A 117 8.74 -4.94 -3.98
N THR A 118 8.61 -4.72 -2.68
CA THR A 118 7.33 -4.73 -1.97
C THR A 118 7.07 -3.34 -1.38
N LEU A 119 5.92 -2.75 -1.72
CA LEU A 119 5.39 -1.57 -1.03
C LEU A 119 4.62 -2.04 0.21
N GLN A 120 4.99 -1.49 1.37
CA GLN A 120 4.35 -1.71 2.65
C GLN A 120 3.82 -0.39 3.19
N ILE A 121 2.54 -0.36 3.57
CA ILE A 121 1.91 0.77 4.26
C ILE A 121 1.34 0.22 5.56
N ALA A 122 1.75 0.81 6.68
CA ALA A 122 1.14 0.56 7.98
C ALA A 122 -0.02 1.54 8.15
N ILE A 123 -1.18 1.02 8.54
CA ILE A 123 -2.41 1.78 8.72
C ILE A 123 -2.90 1.46 10.13
N LEU A 124 -3.02 2.49 10.95
CA LEU A 124 -3.49 2.37 12.32
C LEU A 124 -5.01 2.59 12.36
N ASP A 125 -5.65 2.16 13.43
CA ASP A 125 -7.10 2.34 13.62
C ASP A 125 -7.53 3.81 13.52
N PHE A 126 -6.79 4.73 14.13
CA PHE A 126 -7.08 6.15 14.08
C PHE A 126 -6.92 6.76 12.68
N ASP A 127 -6.07 6.19 11.81
CA ASP A 127 -5.96 6.63 10.42
C ASP A 127 -7.27 6.39 9.65
N LEU A 128 -8.11 5.47 10.16
CA LEU A 128 -9.39 5.09 9.59
C LEU A 128 -10.58 5.82 10.24
N ASP A 129 -10.38 6.60 11.30
CA ASP A 129 -11.48 7.29 12.00
C ASP A 129 -12.10 8.41 11.17
N ASP A 130 -11.34 8.99 10.24
CA ASP A 130 -11.78 10.03 9.31
C ASP A 130 -12.62 9.50 8.12
N PHE A 131 -12.88 8.18 8.05
CA PHE A 131 -13.50 7.50 6.90
C PHE A 131 -14.76 6.67 7.22
#